data_AF-W8RD58-F1
#
_entry.id   AF-W8RD58-F1
#
_cell.length_a   1.000
_cell.length_b   1.000
_cell.length_c   1.000
_cell.angle_alpha   90.00
_cell.angle_beta   90.00
_cell.angle_gamma   90.00
#
_symmetry.space_group_name_H-M   'P 1'
#
loop_
_entity.id
_entity.type
_entity.pdbx_description
1 polymer ?
#
loop_
_entity_poly.entity_id
_entity_poly.type
_entity_poly.pdbx_seq_one_letter_code
_entity_poly.pdbx_strand_id
1 'polypeptide(L)'
;MFYMVSRFLKKRLCLIALLPVAVVLLGRYWWPGETSAWASSTRFALLTFLVCLVFVGRSVFARLDKKLGVVLLLFGGWVVLSVALFDGQSEVLRRGLVLAVFICAVAVLKMDGEAALLNLLRAAALVGTAAALVTIYFELERRGLDFRYRAFRLHSSGVPGFAEFFNPIISGMHMAFAGLTACWCVLFARTPAARIFWFCCLSVIAIYVFLTYSRSAWLALGLGGLVLLILRGRAISWGIFVGAMILALVVITIKFPQVFSVEVERGTTNRDLIWAMVIDSMPGYWLAGHGAGVEMSQMSIPGQTVVNTHSLYLEVLFQYGVVGLLLFLVALLMATRAMWTDRSNLSVLGVSLLSGSIGVMFFELHSFIHSPNLIWLWIWFPLAIALGSQIKRNAQ
;
A
#
# COMPACT_ATOMS: atom_id res chain seq x y z
N MET A 1 19.05 -36.56 -4.79
CA MET A 1 18.61 -35.70 -3.66
C MET A 1 18.03 -34.36 -4.13
N PHE A 2 18.78 -33.52 -4.87
CA PHE A 2 18.31 -32.19 -5.35
C PHE A 2 16.97 -32.18 -6.11
N TYR A 3 16.75 -33.15 -7.02
CA TYR A 3 15.50 -33.24 -7.78
C TYR A 3 14.26 -33.52 -6.90
N MET A 4 14.42 -34.37 -5.88
CA MET A 4 13.34 -34.72 -4.95
C MET A 4 12.99 -33.53 -4.05
N VAL A 5 14.00 -32.80 -3.56
CA VAL A 5 13.84 -31.57 -2.78
C VAL A 5 13.16 -30.47 -3.60
N SER A 6 13.58 -30.26 -4.86
CA SER A 6 12.96 -29.28 -5.75
C SER A 6 11.48 -29.59 -6.03
N ARG A 7 11.13 -30.87 -6.28
CA ARG A 7 9.73 -31.29 -6.50
C ARG A 7 8.87 -31.14 -5.24
N PHE A 8 9.42 -31.43 -4.07
CA PHE A 8 8.74 -31.24 -2.79
C PHE A 8 8.49 -29.75 -2.49
N LEU A 9 9.52 -28.91 -2.64
CA LEU A 9 9.44 -27.46 -2.44
C LEU A 9 8.47 -26.81 -3.42
N LYS A 10 8.47 -27.23 -4.69
CA LYS A 10 7.54 -26.69 -5.70
C LYS A 10 6.07 -26.81 -5.30
N LYS A 11 5.69 -27.92 -4.66
CA LYS A 11 4.30 -28.12 -4.17
C LYS A 11 3.95 -27.26 -2.96
N ARG A 12 4.93 -26.84 -2.18
CA ARG A 12 4.73 -26.10 -0.91
C ARG A 12 5.14 -24.64 -0.98
N LEU A 13 5.70 -24.18 -2.11
CA LEU A 13 6.24 -22.84 -2.26
C LEU A 13 5.20 -21.75 -1.98
N CYS A 14 3.93 -21.98 -2.33
CA CYS A 14 2.83 -21.07 -1.99
C CYS A 14 2.61 -20.93 -0.48
N LEU A 15 2.62 -22.04 0.26
CA LEU A 15 2.45 -22.02 1.70
C LEU A 15 3.62 -21.29 2.37
N ILE A 16 4.83 -21.50 1.85
CA ILE A 16 6.03 -20.80 2.33
C ILE A 16 5.95 -19.30 2.02
N ALA A 17 5.46 -18.93 0.83
CA ALA A 17 5.26 -17.53 0.44
C ALA A 17 4.17 -16.83 1.27
N LEU A 18 3.19 -17.58 1.79
CA LEU A 18 2.10 -17.02 2.59
C LEU A 18 2.59 -16.41 3.90
N LEU A 19 3.60 -17.00 4.54
CA LEU A 19 4.13 -16.55 5.82
C LEU A 19 4.67 -15.10 5.78
N PRO A 20 5.66 -14.74 4.93
CA PRO A 20 6.15 -13.37 4.89
C PRO A 20 5.06 -12.37 4.48
N VAL A 21 4.14 -12.75 3.58
CA VAL A 21 3.03 -11.88 3.18
C VAL A 21 2.04 -11.67 4.33
N ALA A 22 1.77 -12.70 5.15
CA ALA A 22 0.95 -12.58 6.35
C ALA A 22 1.60 -11.69 7.39
N VAL A 23 2.91 -11.81 7.61
CA VAL A 23 3.66 -10.93 8.54
C VAL A 23 3.56 -9.46 8.09
N VAL A 24 3.66 -9.18 6.79
CA VAL A 24 3.52 -7.81 6.25
C VAL A 24 2.09 -7.27 6.42
N LEU A 25 1.08 -8.08 6.09
CA LEU A 25 -0.33 -7.65 6.11
C LEU A 25 -0.92 -7.53 7.52
N LEU A 26 -0.54 -8.42 8.43
CA LEU A 26 -1.14 -8.51 9.77
C LEU A 26 -0.28 -7.85 10.85
N GLY A 27 1.04 -7.82 10.69
CA GLY A 27 1.95 -7.41 11.76
C GLY A 27 1.77 -5.96 12.23
N ARG A 28 1.28 -5.06 11.37
CA ARG A 28 0.98 -3.67 11.79
C ARG A 28 -0.24 -3.54 12.68
N TYR A 29 -1.17 -4.50 12.65
CA TYR A 29 -2.29 -4.53 13.58
C TYR A 29 -1.91 -5.17 14.90
N TRP A 30 -0.99 -6.13 14.88
CA TRP A 30 -0.58 -6.82 16.10
C TRP A 30 0.82 -7.41 15.91
N TRP A 31 1.78 -6.91 16.68
CA TRP A 31 3.11 -7.48 16.75
C TRP A 31 3.63 -7.55 18.19
N PRO A 32 4.10 -8.71 18.65
CA PRO A 32 4.77 -8.80 19.93
C PRO A 32 6.16 -8.17 19.82
N GLY A 33 6.32 -6.94 20.34
CA GLY A 33 7.58 -6.21 20.41
C GLY A 33 7.65 -4.96 19.55
N GLU A 34 8.84 -4.38 19.43
CA GLU A 34 9.06 -3.13 18.73
C GLU A 34 8.86 -3.24 17.20
N THR A 35 8.66 -2.09 16.53
CA THR A 35 8.58 -2.00 15.06
C THR A 35 9.85 -2.55 14.38
N SER A 36 11.01 -2.43 15.04
CA SER A 36 12.29 -2.97 14.60
C SER A 36 12.29 -4.51 14.56
N ALA A 37 11.65 -5.16 15.53
CA ALA A 37 11.49 -6.61 15.61
C ALA A 37 10.58 -7.12 14.49
N TRP A 38 9.46 -6.44 14.22
CA TRP A 38 8.57 -6.76 13.10
C TRP A 38 9.28 -6.71 11.75
N ALA A 39 10.06 -5.66 11.50
CA ALA A 39 10.84 -5.53 10.28
C ALA A 39 11.88 -6.66 10.15
N SER A 40 12.53 -7.05 11.26
CA SER A 40 13.52 -8.14 11.29
C SER A 40 12.89 -9.50 11.02
N SER A 41 11.74 -9.81 11.62
CA SER A 41 11.00 -11.05 11.35
C SER A 41 10.48 -11.13 9.93
N THR A 42 10.07 -9.99 9.34
CA THR A 42 9.73 -9.93 7.92
C THR A 42 10.91 -10.32 7.04
N ARG A 43 12.12 -9.78 7.31
CA ARG A 43 13.35 -10.13 6.59
C ARG A 43 13.69 -11.61 6.72
N PHE A 44 13.56 -12.18 7.93
CA PHE A 44 13.85 -13.59 8.18
C PHE A 44 12.88 -14.53 7.43
N ALA A 45 11.58 -14.22 7.45
CA ALA A 45 10.59 -14.96 6.68
C ALA A 45 10.83 -14.87 5.17
N LEU A 46 11.20 -13.69 4.66
CA LEU A 46 11.54 -13.49 3.25
C LEU A 46 12.84 -14.20 2.86
N LEU A 47 13.86 -14.23 3.73
CA LEU A 47 15.08 -15.00 3.51
C LEU A 47 14.79 -16.50 3.38
N THR A 48 13.93 -17.03 4.25
CA THR A 48 13.50 -18.44 4.19
C THR A 48 12.81 -18.76 2.87
N PHE A 49 11.93 -17.85 2.42
CA PHE A 49 11.29 -17.97 1.11
C PHE A 49 12.30 -17.88 -0.04
N LEU A 50 13.27 -16.96 0.02
CA LEU A 50 14.33 -16.81 -0.99
C LEU A 50 15.13 -18.11 -1.16
N VAL A 51 15.56 -18.72 -0.06
CA VAL A 51 16.29 -20.01 -0.10
C VAL A 51 15.46 -21.05 -0.84
N CYS A 52 14.17 -21.17 -0.52
CA CYS A 52 13.26 -22.10 -1.19
C CYS A 52 13.04 -21.75 -2.67
N LEU A 53 12.96 -20.46 -3.01
CA LEU A 53 12.80 -19.97 -4.38
C LEU A 53 14.01 -20.33 -5.25
N VAL A 54 15.23 -20.24 -4.73
CA VAL A 54 16.46 -20.61 -5.45
C VAL A 54 16.45 -22.08 -5.88
N PHE A 55 15.94 -22.99 -5.04
CA PHE A 55 15.84 -24.42 -5.36
C PHE A 55 14.76 -24.76 -6.41
N VAL A 56 13.75 -23.91 -6.59
CA VAL A 56 12.67 -24.10 -7.59
C VAL A 56 12.96 -23.29 -8.88
N GLY A 57 13.65 -22.16 -8.71
CA GLY A 57 14.30 -21.27 -9.67
C GLY A 57 13.57 -21.09 -11.00
N ARG A 58 14.09 -21.75 -12.03
CA ARG A 58 13.72 -21.49 -13.43
C ARG A 58 12.23 -21.62 -13.73
N SER A 59 11.54 -22.54 -13.05
CA SER A 59 10.12 -22.81 -13.35
C SER A 59 9.15 -21.71 -12.89
N VAL A 60 9.54 -20.92 -11.88
CA VAL A 60 8.74 -19.80 -11.40
C VAL A 60 8.95 -18.59 -12.32
N PHE A 61 10.21 -18.20 -12.56
CA PHE A 61 10.53 -17.04 -13.39
C PHE A 61 10.05 -17.17 -14.84
N ALA A 62 9.96 -18.39 -15.38
CA ALA A 62 9.41 -18.63 -16.72
C ALA A 62 7.92 -18.28 -16.86
N ARG A 63 7.17 -18.24 -15.75
CA ARG A 63 5.71 -17.99 -15.73
C ARG A 63 5.35 -16.54 -15.40
N LEU A 64 6.29 -15.71 -14.97
CA LEU A 64 6.06 -14.31 -14.66
C LEU A 64 5.78 -13.50 -15.93
N ASP A 65 5.08 -12.37 -15.80
CA ASP A 65 4.94 -11.42 -16.91
C ASP A 65 6.33 -10.90 -17.31
N LYS A 66 6.79 -11.33 -18.49
CA LYS A 66 8.13 -11.01 -18.99
C LYS A 66 8.30 -9.52 -19.25
N LYS A 67 7.26 -8.83 -19.72
CA LYS A 67 7.36 -7.41 -20.08
C LYS A 67 7.51 -6.59 -18.81
N LEU A 68 6.64 -6.81 -17.83
CA LEU A 68 6.75 -6.13 -16.53
C LEU A 68 8.03 -6.53 -15.80
N GLY A 69 8.41 -7.81 -15.85
CA GLY A 69 9.66 -8.31 -15.29
C GLY A 69 10.90 -7.60 -15.84
N VAL A 70 10.98 -7.36 -17.15
CA VAL A 70 12.08 -6.60 -17.77
C VAL A 70 12.12 -5.17 -17.24
N VAL A 71 10.98 -4.48 -17.15
CA VAL A 71 10.96 -3.09 -16.62
C VAL A 71 11.39 -3.04 -15.17
N LEU A 72 10.94 -3.98 -14.33
CA LEU A 72 11.38 -4.06 -12.93
C LEU A 72 12.87 -4.40 -12.81
N LEU A 73 13.42 -5.23 -13.70
CA LEU A 73 14.85 -5.51 -13.75
C LEU A 73 15.67 -4.30 -14.21
N LEU A 74 15.19 -3.55 -15.21
CA LEU A 74 15.82 -2.29 -15.63
C LEU A 74 15.79 -1.27 -14.50
N PHE A 75 14.67 -1.15 -13.77
CA PHE A 75 14.57 -0.31 -12.59
C PHE A 75 15.55 -0.75 -11.50
N GLY A 76 15.62 -2.05 -11.19
CA GLY A 76 16.59 -2.58 -10.22
C GLY A 76 18.04 -2.36 -10.65
N GLY A 77 18.36 -2.53 -11.93
CA GLY A 77 19.67 -2.22 -12.50
C GLY A 77 20.01 -0.73 -12.38
N TRP A 78 19.04 0.15 -12.60
CA TRP A 78 19.21 1.58 -12.41
C TRP A 78 19.49 1.94 -10.93
N VAL A 79 18.81 1.31 -9.98
CA VAL A 79 19.10 1.46 -8.55
C VAL A 79 20.54 1.03 -8.22
N VAL A 80 21.01 -0.09 -8.79
CA VAL A 80 22.39 -0.56 -8.61
C VAL A 80 23.39 0.43 -9.19
N LEU A 81 23.16 0.94 -10.40
CA LEU A 81 24.00 1.96 -11.02
C LEU A 81 24.01 3.25 -10.21
N SER A 82 22.86 3.64 -9.65
CA SER A 82 22.75 4.83 -8.79
C SER A 82 23.57 4.72 -7.52
N VAL A 83 23.59 3.55 -6.88
CA VAL A 83 24.50 3.29 -5.74
C VAL A 83 25.97 3.28 -6.17
N ALA A 84 26.29 2.70 -7.32
CA ALA A 84 27.68 2.53 -7.75
C ALA A 84 28.32 3.82 -8.30
N LEU A 85 27.54 4.70 -8.93
CA LEU A 85 28.05 5.81 -9.72
C LEU A 85 27.62 7.21 -9.23
N PHE A 86 26.58 7.31 -8.38
CA PHE A 86 25.95 8.57 -8.02
C PHE A 86 25.75 8.70 -6.50
N ASP A 87 26.80 8.44 -5.70
CA ASP A 87 26.82 8.60 -4.23
C ASP A 87 25.69 7.90 -3.45
N GLY A 88 25.02 6.91 -4.06
CA GLY A 88 23.91 6.23 -3.43
C GLY A 88 24.33 5.36 -2.24
N GLN A 89 23.40 5.16 -1.31
CA GLN A 89 23.62 4.39 -0.10
C GLN A 89 23.50 2.89 -0.36
N SER A 90 24.52 2.12 0.02
CA SER A 90 24.55 0.66 -0.14
C SER A 90 23.41 -0.08 0.59
N GLU A 91 22.86 0.51 1.65
CA GLU A 91 21.70 -0.03 2.36
C GLU A 91 20.48 -0.25 1.47
N VAL A 92 20.33 0.59 0.43
CA VAL A 92 19.22 0.51 -0.52
C VAL A 92 19.27 -0.79 -1.30
N LEU A 93 20.45 -1.33 -1.61
CA LEU A 93 20.58 -2.61 -2.31
C LEU A 93 20.05 -3.77 -1.48
N ARG A 94 20.40 -3.80 -0.18
CA ARG A 94 19.88 -4.78 0.77
C ARG A 94 18.36 -4.67 0.89
N ARG A 95 17.83 -3.45 1.06
CA ARG A 95 16.38 -3.20 1.16
C ARG A 95 15.66 -3.58 -0.14
N GLY A 96 16.25 -3.25 -1.29
CA GLY A 96 15.75 -3.57 -2.63
C GLY A 96 15.70 -5.08 -2.89
N LEU A 97 16.69 -5.84 -2.44
CA LEU A 97 16.66 -7.31 -2.51
C LEU A 97 15.49 -7.88 -1.70
N VAL A 98 15.33 -7.45 -0.44
CA VAL A 98 14.22 -7.91 0.42
C VAL A 98 12.87 -7.58 -0.23
N LEU A 99 12.74 -6.38 -0.82
CA LEU A 99 11.55 -5.97 -1.56
C LEU A 99 11.30 -6.83 -2.81
N ALA A 100 12.33 -7.12 -3.61
CA ALA A 100 12.22 -7.99 -4.78
C ALA A 100 11.76 -9.41 -4.41
N VAL A 101 12.23 -9.92 -3.28
CA VAL A 101 11.80 -11.22 -2.72
C VAL A 101 10.34 -11.17 -2.28
N PHE A 102 9.88 -10.08 -1.66
CA PHE A 102 8.47 -9.87 -1.33
C PHE A 102 7.59 -9.84 -2.59
N ILE A 103 8.02 -9.13 -3.64
CA ILE A 103 7.34 -9.11 -4.93
C ILE A 103 7.22 -10.52 -5.52
N CYS A 104 8.29 -11.32 -5.46
CA CYS A 104 8.26 -12.71 -5.90
C CYS A 104 7.31 -13.57 -5.06
N ALA A 105 7.24 -13.38 -3.73
CA ALA A 105 6.35 -14.13 -2.86
C ALA A 105 4.87 -13.89 -3.21
N VAL A 106 4.49 -12.63 -3.38
CA VAL A 106 3.11 -12.25 -3.77
C VAL A 106 2.80 -12.73 -5.20
N ALA A 107 3.75 -12.64 -6.14
CA ALA A 107 3.57 -13.14 -7.50
C ALA A 107 3.36 -14.67 -7.54
N VAL A 108 4.10 -15.43 -6.73
CA VAL A 108 3.90 -16.88 -6.57
C VAL A 108 2.51 -17.18 -6.01
N LEU A 109 2.09 -16.46 -4.96
CA LEU A 109 0.74 -16.60 -4.41
C LEU A 109 -0.33 -16.25 -5.44
N LYS A 110 -0.12 -15.23 -6.28
CA LYS A 110 -1.05 -14.89 -7.35
C LYS A 110 -1.17 -16.03 -8.38
N MET A 111 -0.07 -16.64 -8.80
CA MET A 111 -0.10 -17.71 -9.82
C MET A 111 -0.70 -19.02 -9.31
N ASP A 112 -0.32 -19.44 -8.11
CA ASP A 112 -0.52 -20.81 -7.65
C ASP A 112 -1.36 -20.89 -6.35
N GLY A 113 -1.60 -19.76 -5.67
CA GLY A 113 -2.22 -19.68 -4.34
C GLY A 113 -3.25 -18.57 -4.17
N GLU A 114 -3.92 -18.13 -5.25
CA GLU A 114 -4.77 -16.91 -5.25
C GLU A 114 -5.86 -16.98 -4.17
N ALA A 115 -6.45 -18.16 -3.96
CA ALA A 115 -7.46 -18.37 -2.92
C ALA A 115 -6.90 -18.16 -1.50
N ALA A 116 -5.67 -18.63 -1.23
CA ALA A 116 -5.02 -18.46 0.07
C ALA A 116 -4.70 -16.98 0.33
N LEU A 117 -4.21 -16.26 -0.70
CA LEU A 117 -3.95 -14.83 -0.59
C LEU A 117 -5.24 -14.01 -0.39
N LEU A 118 -6.32 -14.34 -1.10
CA LEU A 118 -7.62 -13.70 -0.88
C LEU A 118 -8.18 -13.98 0.52
N ASN A 119 -7.98 -15.19 1.07
CA ASN A 119 -8.36 -15.50 2.44
C ASN A 119 -7.53 -14.73 3.47
N LEU A 120 -6.23 -14.57 3.22
CA LEU A 120 -5.36 -13.75 4.06
C LEU A 120 -5.77 -12.27 4.03
N LEU A 121 -6.13 -11.72 2.87
CA LEU A 121 -6.65 -10.36 2.74
C LEU A 121 -7.99 -10.20 3.49
N ARG A 122 -8.91 -11.18 3.39
CA ARG A 122 -10.14 -11.20 4.20
C ARG A 122 -9.84 -11.21 5.70
N ALA A 123 -8.89 -12.04 6.15
CA ALA A 123 -8.46 -12.07 7.53
C ALA A 123 -7.89 -10.72 7.97
N ALA A 124 -7.06 -10.07 7.15
CA ALA A 124 -6.55 -8.73 7.42
C ALA A 124 -7.67 -7.68 7.52
N ALA A 125 -8.71 -7.77 6.68
CA ALA A 125 -9.88 -6.88 6.78
C ALA A 125 -10.69 -7.12 8.06
N LEU A 126 -10.82 -8.37 8.52
CA LEU A 126 -11.47 -8.69 9.79
C LEU A 126 -10.67 -8.18 11.00
N VAL A 127 -9.35 -8.39 10.99
CA VAL A 127 -8.45 -7.84 12.02
C VAL A 127 -8.52 -6.31 12.02
N GLY A 128 -8.54 -5.69 10.84
CA GLY A 128 -8.74 -4.24 10.71
C GLY A 128 -10.09 -3.77 11.25
N THR A 129 -11.16 -4.54 11.03
CA THR A 129 -12.49 -4.25 11.61
C THR A 129 -12.47 -4.33 13.13
N ALA A 130 -11.87 -5.38 13.70
CA ALA A 130 -11.72 -5.54 15.14
C ALA A 130 -10.89 -4.41 15.75
N ALA A 131 -9.75 -4.09 15.13
CA ALA A 131 -8.91 -2.96 15.52
C ALA A 131 -9.67 -1.63 15.47
N ALA A 132 -10.49 -1.41 14.43
CA ALA A 132 -11.32 -0.21 14.31
C ALA A 132 -12.36 -0.12 15.43
N LEU A 133 -13.09 -1.20 15.72
CA LEU A 133 -14.06 -1.26 16.82
C LEU A 133 -13.41 -0.96 18.16
N VAL A 134 -12.32 -1.67 18.49
CA VAL A 134 -11.59 -1.51 19.75
C VAL A 134 -11.10 -0.07 19.90
N THR A 135 -10.51 0.50 18.86
CA THR A 135 -9.99 1.87 18.90
C THR A 135 -11.10 2.90 19.05
N ILE A 136 -12.20 2.77 18.30
CA ILE A 136 -13.35 3.69 18.41
C ILE A 136 -13.96 3.60 19.81
N TYR A 137 -14.13 2.38 20.34
CA TYR A 137 -14.69 2.16 21.67
C TYR A 137 -13.84 2.81 22.76
N PHE A 138 -12.54 2.52 22.81
CA PHE A 138 -11.66 3.10 23.83
C PHE A 138 -11.51 4.62 23.70
N GLU A 139 -11.52 5.15 22.47
CA GLU A 139 -11.46 6.59 22.27
C GLU A 139 -12.76 7.28 22.74
N LEU A 140 -13.92 6.65 22.48
CA LEU A 140 -15.21 7.11 23.01
C LEU A 140 -15.29 7.03 24.53
N GLU A 141 -14.74 5.98 25.14
CA GLU A 141 -14.68 5.84 26.60
C GLU A 141 -13.81 6.94 27.22
N ARG A 142 -12.65 7.23 26.61
CA ARG A 142 -11.70 8.24 27.11
C ARG A 142 -12.20 9.67 26.95
N ARG A 143 -12.89 9.98 25.86
CA ARG A 143 -13.21 11.36 25.47
C ARG A 143 -14.70 11.69 25.49
N GLY A 144 -15.57 10.67 25.53
CA GLY A 144 -16.99 10.84 25.22
C GLY A 144 -17.22 11.24 23.77
N LEU A 145 -18.44 11.71 23.47
CA LEU A 145 -18.81 12.23 22.16
C LEU A 145 -18.32 13.68 22.01
N ASP A 146 -17.08 13.85 21.57
CA ASP A 146 -16.50 15.16 21.26
C ASP A 146 -16.72 15.55 19.79
N PHE A 147 -17.63 16.48 19.54
CA PHE A 147 -17.95 16.99 18.20
C PHE A 147 -17.02 18.13 17.72
N ARG A 148 -15.89 18.38 18.38
CA ARG A 148 -14.91 19.33 17.85
C ARG A 148 -14.24 18.77 16.60
N TYR A 149 -13.98 19.65 15.64
CA TYR A 149 -13.27 19.26 14.42
C TYR A 149 -11.90 18.67 14.77
N ARG A 150 -11.61 17.46 14.25
CA ARG A 150 -10.38 16.70 14.55
C ARG A 150 -10.18 16.36 16.03
N ALA A 151 -11.26 16.21 16.80
CA ALA A 151 -11.16 15.78 18.20
C ALA A 151 -10.59 14.37 18.36
N PHE A 152 -10.96 13.42 17.49
CA PHE A 152 -10.57 12.01 17.62
C PHE A 152 -9.16 11.71 17.10
N ARG A 153 -8.88 12.02 15.82
CA ARG A 153 -7.59 11.74 15.14
C ARG A 153 -7.02 10.35 15.47
N LEU A 154 -7.83 9.34 15.18
CA LEU A 154 -7.53 7.95 15.55
C LEU A 154 -6.19 7.49 14.98
N HIS A 155 -5.31 7.02 15.85
CA HIS A 155 -3.97 6.54 15.48
C HIS A 155 -3.49 5.35 16.32
N SER A 156 -4.05 5.14 17.50
CA SER A 156 -3.72 4.00 18.36
C SER A 156 -4.99 3.51 19.05
N SER A 157 -5.11 2.20 19.26
CA SER A 157 -6.26 1.63 19.96
C SER A 157 -6.29 1.93 21.45
N GLY A 158 -5.12 2.25 22.02
CA GLY A 158 -4.96 2.40 23.46
C GLY A 158 -4.72 1.09 24.21
N VAL A 159 -4.74 -0.05 23.52
CA VAL A 159 -4.35 -1.36 24.03
C VAL A 159 -2.89 -1.62 23.63
N PRO A 160 -1.95 -1.79 24.59
CA PRO A 160 -0.55 -2.03 24.28
C PRO A 160 -0.35 -3.22 23.33
N GLY A 161 0.43 -3.01 22.27
CA GLY A 161 0.77 -4.00 21.25
C GLY A 161 -0.29 -4.21 20.17
N PHE A 162 -1.51 -3.66 20.31
CA PHE A 162 -2.61 -3.86 19.35
C PHE A 162 -3.02 -2.56 18.67
N ALA A 163 -2.94 -2.51 17.35
CA ALA A 163 -3.34 -1.39 16.49
C ALA A 163 -2.75 -0.04 16.94
N GLU A 164 -1.46 -0.03 17.26
CA GLU A 164 -0.68 1.17 17.60
C GLU A 164 0.07 1.68 16.36
N PHE A 165 -0.53 2.60 15.62
CA PHE A 165 0.07 3.14 14.40
C PHE A 165 0.84 4.45 14.65
N PHE A 166 0.66 5.07 15.82
CA PHE A 166 1.33 6.30 16.28
C PHE A 166 1.09 7.56 15.43
N ASN A 167 0.49 7.42 14.25
CA ASN A 167 0.22 8.49 13.32
C ASN A 167 -1.14 8.28 12.62
N PRO A 168 -2.06 9.29 12.62
CA PRO A 168 -3.38 9.18 12.00
C PRO A 168 -3.37 8.92 10.48
N ILE A 169 -2.32 9.35 9.78
CA ILE A 169 -2.15 9.08 8.36
C ILE A 169 -1.80 7.60 8.18
N ILE A 170 -0.89 7.08 9.01
CA ILE A 170 -0.48 5.67 8.94
C ILE A 170 -1.65 4.75 9.28
N SER A 171 -2.38 5.01 10.38
CA SER A 171 -3.57 4.24 10.74
C SER A 171 -4.63 4.32 9.63
N GLY A 172 -4.93 5.52 9.14
CA GLY A 172 -5.90 5.76 8.09
C GLY A 172 -5.58 5.00 6.81
N MET A 173 -4.32 4.97 6.39
CA MET A 173 -3.89 4.26 5.18
C MET A 173 -3.91 2.73 5.33
N HIS A 174 -3.61 2.18 6.51
CA HIS A 174 -3.81 0.74 6.76
C HIS A 174 -5.30 0.38 6.76
N MET A 175 -6.12 1.20 7.41
CA MET A 175 -7.56 0.99 7.45
C MET A 175 -8.24 1.19 6.09
N ALA A 176 -7.77 2.13 5.26
CA ALA A 176 -8.24 2.28 3.89
C ALA A 176 -7.92 1.03 3.03
N PHE A 177 -6.75 0.41 3.22
CA PHE A 177 -6.40 -0.85 2.56
C PHE A 177 -7.35 -1.99 2.97
N ALA A 178 -7.60 -2.12 4.27
CA ALA A 178 -8.59 -3.07 4.80
C ALA A 178 -10.01 -2.76 4.30
N GLY A 179 -10.37 -1.48 4.21
CA GLY A 179 -11.66 -0.99 3.71
C GLY A 179 -11.88 -1.32 2.24
N LEU A 180 -10.87 -1.14 1.37
CA LEU A 180 -10.94 -1.56 -0.03
C LEU A 180 -11.12 -3.08 -0.15
N THR A 181 -10.48 -3.85 0.72
CA THR A 181 -10.66 -5.30 0.79
C THR A 181 -12.07 -5.68 1.24
N ALA A 182 -12.63 -5.00 2.25
CA ALA A 182 -14.00 -5.20 2.72
C ALA A 182 -15.02 -4.80 1.63
N CYS A 183 -14.81 -3.69 0.95
CA CYS A 183 -15.61 -3.23 -0.19
C CYS A 183 -15.60 -4.27 -1.32
N TRP A 184 -14.43 -4.79 -1.66
CA TRP A 184 -14.30 -5.89 -2.61
C TRP A 184 -15.10 -7.14 -2.15
N CYS A 185 -15.04 -7.49 -0.86
CA CYS A 185 -15.82 -8.60 -0.32
C CYS A 185 -17.35 -8.37 -0.43
N VAL A 186 -17.83 -7.14 -0.22
CA VAL A 186 -19.25 -6.79 -0.43
C VAL A 186 -19.68 -7.05 -1.88
N LEU A 187 -18.87 -6.62 -2.84
CA LEU A 187 -19.20 -6.73 -4.27
C LEU A 187 -19.14 -8.17 -4.79
N PHE A 188 -18.25 -9.00 -4.25
CA PHE A 188 -18.07 -10.39 -4.66
C PHE A 188 -18.78 -11.42 -3.75
N ALA A 189 -19.47 -10.97 -2.70
CA ALA A 189 -20.25 -11.83 -1.81
C ALA A 189 -21.39 -12.54 -2.58
N ARG A 190 -21.42 -13.87 -2.48
CA ARG A 190 -22.42 -14.73 -3.14
C ARG A 190 -23.76 -14.75 -2.42
N THR A 191 -23.77 -14.64 -1.09
CA THR A 191 -24.98 -14.67 -0.26
C THR A 191 -25.30 -13.27 0.28
N PRO A 192 -26.59 -12.95 0.50
CA PRO A 192 -26.98 -11.67 1.09
C PRO A 192 -26.44 -11.51 2.51
N ALA A 193 -26.42 -12.58 3.32
CA ALA A 193 -25.87 -12.55 4.67
C ALA A 193 -24.38 -12.18 4.67
N ALA A 194 -23.56 -12.78 3.79
CA ALA A 194 -22.16 -12.42 3.66
C ALA A 194 -21.99 -10.97 3.17
N ARG A 195 -22.85 -10.51 2.27
CA ARG A 195 -22.82 -9.12 1.77
C ARG A 195 -23.11 -8.12 2.89
N ILE A 196 -24.14 -8.38 3.70
CA ILE A 196 -24.49 -7.54 4.86
C ILE A 196 -23.36 -7.53 5.87
N PHE A 197 -22.80 -8.69 6.20
CA PHE A 197 -21.66 -8.80 7.10
C PHE A 197 -20.46 -7.95 6.65
N TRP A 198 -20.02 -8.09 5.39
CA TRP A 198 -18.91 -7.30 4.87
C TRP A 198 -19.25 -5.81 4.74
N PHE A 199 -20.53 -5.47 4.54
CA PHE A 199 -20.99 -4.08 4.53
C PHE A 199 -20.90 -3.46 5.92
N CYS A 200 -21.24 -4.20 6.98
CA CYS A 200 -21.03 -3.78 8.37
C CYS A 200 -19.53 -3.57 8.66
N CYS A 201 -18.66 -4.52 8.26
CA CYS A 201 -17.20 -4.37 8.38
C CYS A 201 -16.69 -3.11 7.66
N LEU A 202 -17.11 -2.91 6.41
CA LEU A 202 -16.75 -1.73 5.62
C LEU A 202 -17.22 -0.45 6.31
N SER A 203 -18.42 -0.43 6.89
CA SER A 203 -18.99 0.76 7.52
C SER A 203 -18.20 1.17 8.76
N VAL A 204 -17.84 0.19 9.61
CA VAL A 204 -16.97 0.41 10.78
C VAL A 204 -15.61 0.95 10.36
N ILE A 205 -14.97 0.32 9.36
CA ILE A 205 -13.68 0.76 8.85
C ILE A 205 -13.77 2.17 8.24
N ALA A 206 -14.84 2.47 7.49
CA ALA A 206 -15.06 3.78 6.88
C ALA A 206 -15.23 4.87 7.94
N ILE A 207 -15.96 4.59 9.03
CA ILE A 207 -16.07 5.49 10.19
C ILE A 207 -14.69 5.73 10.81
N TYR A 208 -13.89 4.68 11.03
CA TYR A 208 -12.52 4.83 11.53
C TYR A 208 -11.69 5.73 10.61
N VAL A 209 -11.69 5.43 9.30
CA VAL A 209 -10.95 6.19 8.28
C VAL A 209 -11.40 7.66 8.31
N PHE A 210 -12.69 7.92 8.41
CA PHE A 210 -13.23 9.26 8.59
C PHE A 210 -12.67 9.95 9.84
N LEU A 211 -12.72 9.28 11.01
CA LEU A 211 -12.25 9.81 12.29
C LEU A 211 -10.72 9.95 12.43
N THR A 212 -9.94 9.45 11.46
CA THR A 212 -8.50 9.75 11.38
C THR A 212 -8.22 11.19 10.98
N TYR A 213 -9.16 11.83 10.26
CA TYR A 213 -8.97 13.13 9.62
C TYR A 213 -7.71 13.18 8.72
N SER A 214 -7.47 12.08 8.01
CA SER A 214 -6.42 11.94 7.01
C SER A 214 -7.00 12.05 5.60
N ARG A 215 -6.75 13.19 4.94
CA ARG A 215 -7.23 13.47 3.57
C ARG A 215 -6.78 12.38 2.58
N SER A 216 -5.55 11.90 2.73
CA SER A 216 -5.01 10.83 1.90
C SER A 216 -5.73 9.50 2.08
N ALA A 217 -6.06 9.12 3.33
CA ALA A 217 -6.81 7.89 3.59
C ALA A 217 -8.23 7.95 3.01
N TRP A 218 -8.88 9.11 3.10
CA TRP A 218 -10.20 9.33 2.50
C TRP A 218 -10.15 9.22 0.98
N LEU A 219 -9.17 9.87 0.35
CA LEU A 219 -8.95 9.80 -1.10
C LEU A 219 -8.63 8.37 -1.55
N ALA A 220 -7.79 7.65 -0.81
CA ALA A 220 -7.43 6.27 -1.15
C ALA A 220 -8.64 5.33 -1.14
N LEU A 221 -9.44 5.38 -0.06
CA LEU A 221 -10.66 4.58 0.07
C LEU A 221 -11.71 4.99 -0.97
N GLY A 222 -11.88 6.30 -1.21
CA GLY A 222 -12.84 6.85 -2.17
C GLY A 222 -12.50 6.49 -3.62
N LEU A 223 -11.28 6.79 -4.08
CA LEU A 223 -10.83 6.51 -5.45
C LEU A 223 -10.72 5.01 -5.71
N GLY A 224 -10.15 4.25 -4.76
CA GLY A 224 -10.09 2.79 -4.89
C GLY A 224 -11.49 2.17 -4.92
N GLY A 225 -12.41 2.64 -4.08
CA GLY A 225 -13.80 2.19 -4.04
C GLY A 225 -14.56 2.52 -5.32
N LEU A 226 -14.36 3.74 -5.85
CA LEU A 226 -14.90 4.16 -7.14
C LEU A 226 -14.46 3.22 -8.27
N VAL A 227 -13.18 2.86 -8.33
CA VAL A 227 -12.66 1.93 -9.34
C VAL A 227 -13.25 0.52 -9.19
N LEU A 228 -13.46 0.03 -7.95
CA LEU A 228 -14.17 -1.24 -7.73
C LEU A 228 -15.60 -1.18 -8.26
N LEU A 229 -16.30 -0.07 -8.04
CA LEU A 229 -17.66 0.15 -8.53
C LEU A 229 -17.72 0.26 -10.06
N ILE A 230 -16.75 0.91 -10.70
CA ILE A 230 -16.63 0.94 -12.16
C ILE A 230 -16.42 -0.48 -12.71
N LEU A 231 -15.57 -1.28 -12.04
CA LEU A 231 -15.22 -2.61 -12.53
C LEU A 231 -16.31 -3.67 -12.29
N ARG A 232 -17.07 -3.56 -11.19
CA ARG A 232 -17.96 -4.62 -10.67
C ARG A 232 -19.22 -4.13 -9.96
N GLY A 233 -19.41 -2.82 -9.81
CA GLY A 233 -20.55 -2.24 -9.11
C GLY A 233 -21.87 -2.48 -9.85
N ARG A 234 -22.95 -2.53 -9.07
CA ARG A 234 -24.34 -2.53 -9.57
C ARG A 234 -24.98 -1.18 -9.29
N ALA A 235 -26.10 -0.85 -9.93
CA ALA A 235 -26.79 0.43 -9.73
C ALA A 235 -27.05 0.74 -8.25
N ILE A 236 -27.46 -0.26 -7.46
CA ILE A 236 -27.65 -0.09 -6.01
C ILE A 236 -26.35 0.24 -5.26
N SER A 237 -25.21 -0.35 -5.66
CA SER A 237 -23.91 -0.07 -5.05
C SER A 237 -23.46 1.35 -5.34
N TRP A 238 -23.74 1.85 -6.55
CA TRP A 238 -23.54 3.25 -6.91
C TRP A 238 -24.41 4.19 -6.08
N GLY A 239 -25.71 3.89 -5.94
CA GLY A 239 -26.62 4.66 -5.10
C GLY A 239 -26.15 4.75 -3.65
N ILE A 240 -25.69 3.62 -3.07
CA ILE A 240 -25.12 3.58 -1.71
C ILE A 240 -23.85 4.43 -1.63
N PHE A 241 -22.93 4.32 -2.59
CA PHE A 241 -21.69 5.09 -2.60
C PHE A 241 -21.95 6.60 -2.68
N VAL A 242 -22.77 7.04 -3.64
CA VAL A 242 -23.14 8.45 -3.82
C VAL A 242 -23.89 8.95 -2.58
N GLY A 243 -24.86 8.18 -2.06
CA GLY A 243 -25.58 8.52 -0.84
C GLY A 243 -24.66 8.68 0.37
N ALA A 244 -23.66 7.81 0.52
CA ALA A 244 -22.67 7.92 1.59
C ALA A 244 -21.77 9.16 1.44
N MET A 245 -21.34 9.50 0.22
CA MET A 245 -20.56 10.72 -0.06
C MET A 245 -21.36 11.99 0.22
N ILE A 246 -22.63 12.03 -0.22
CA ILE A 246 -23.54 13.14 0.07
C ILE A 246 -23.77 13.26 1.58
N LEU A 247 -24.04 12.16 2.27
CA LEU A 247 -24.23 12.16 3.72
C LEU A 247 -22.98 12.68 4.45
N ALA A 248 -21.79 12.20 4.07
CA ALA A 248 -20.54 12.68 4.64
C ALA A 248 -20.35 14.20 4.41
N LEU A 249 -20.63 14.68 3.20
CA LEU A 249 -20.56 16.11 2.88
C LEU A 249 -21.56 16.93 3.71
N VAL A 250 -22.80 16.46 3.84
CA VAL A 250 -23.84 17.11 4.66
C VAL A 250 -23.42 17.15 6.13
N VAL A 251 -22.93 16.04 6.68
CA VAL A 251 -22.43 15.97 8.06
C VAL A 251 -21.28 16.94 8.27
N ILE A 252 -20.28 16.96 7.37
CA ILE A 252 -19.16 17.91 7.44
C ILE A 252 -19.67 19.34 7.44
N THR A 253 -20.56 19.69 6.51
CA THR A 253 -21.04 21.06 6.31
C THR A 253 -21.89 21.55 7.48
N ILE A 254 -22.78 20.71 8.01
CA ILE A 254 -23.69 21.09 9.10
C ILE A 254 -22.98 21.08 10.47
N LYS A 255 -22.19 20.04 10.76
CA LYS A 255 -21.57 19.88 12.08
C LYS A 255 -20.25 20.60 12.21
N PHE A 256 -19.58 20.90 11.09
CA PHE A 256 -18.28 21.54 11.08
C PHE A 256 -18.18 22.60 9.97
N PRO A 257 -19.03 23.64 9.98
CA PRO A 257 -19.05 24.67 8.93
C PRO A 257 -17.70 25.37 8.71
N GLN A 258 -16.91 25.50 9.78
CA GLN A 258 -15.56 26.06 9.76
C GLN A 258 -14.50 25.15 9.10
N VAL A 259 -14.81 23.91 8.73
CA VAL A 259 -13.82 22.99 8.15
C VAL A 259 -13.31 23.48 6.82
N PHE A 260 -14.17 24.05 5.99
CA PHE A 260 -13.75 24.56 4.69
C PHE A 260 -12.78 25.73 4.85
N SER A 261 -13.03 26.68 5.75
CA SER A 261 -12.09 27.78 5.99
C SER A 261 -10.78 27.28 6.59
N VAL A 262 -10.83 26.44 7.63
CA VAL A 262 -9.64 25.88 8.29
C VAL A 262 -8.78 25.07 7.33
N GLU A 263 -9.37 24.23 6.48
CA GLU A 263 -8.60 23.39 5.56
C GLU A 263 -8.11 24.16 4.32
N VAL A 264 -8.81 25.23 3.91
CA VAL A 264 -8.32 26.17 2.89
C VAL A 264 -7.12 26.95 3.43
N GLU A 265 -7.19 27.51 4.64
CA GLU A 265 -6.07 28.23 5.28
C GLU A 265 -4.84 27.34 5.48
N ARG A 266 -5.04 26.06 5.76
CA ARG A 266 -3.94 25.10 5.94
C ARG A 266 -3.26 24.68 4.63
N GLY A 267 -3.95 24.86 3.50
CA GLY A 267 -3.46 24.53 2.17
C GLY A 267 -2.75 23.17 2.09
N THR A 268 -1.55 23.19 1.51
CA THR A 268 -0.71 22.01 1.29
C THR A 268 0.15 21.64 2.52
N THR A 269 0.06 22.38 3.64
CA THR A 269 0.88 22.16 4.85
C THR A 269 2.38 22.24 4.55
N ASN A 270 2.82 23.37 3.97
CA ASN A 270 4.21 23.65 3.59
C ASN A 270 4.83 22.72 2.51
N ARG A 271 4.04 21.82 1.90
CA ARG A 271 4.53 20.92 0.85
C ARG A 271 4.92 21.65 -0.42
N ASP A 272 4.25 22.75 -0.72
CA ASP A 272 4.61 23.67 -1.80
C ASP A 272 6.06 24.16 -1.66
N LEU A 273 6.46 24.59 -0.46
CA LEU A 273 7.84 24.96 -0.17
C LEU A 273 8.79 23.77 -0.33
N ILE A 274 8.43 22.62 0.23
CA ILE A 274 9.25 21.39 0.14
C ILE A 274 9.49 21.01 -1.32
N TRP A 275 8.45 21.07 -2.15
CA TRP A 275 8.53 20.69 -3.56
C TRP A 275 9.34 21.69 -4.37
N ALA A 276 9.17 22.99 -4.15
CA ALA A 276 10.00 24.01 -4.77
C ALA A 276 11.49 23.74 -4.50
N MET A 277 11.84 23.41 -3.25
CA MET A 277 13.22 23.11 -2.86
C MET A 277 13.77 21.83 -3.47
N VAL A 278 12.94 20.77 -3.60
CA VAL A 278 13.34 19.60 -4.37
C VAL A 278 13.73 20.02 -5.77
N ILE A 279 12.89 20.80 -6.45
CA ILE A 279 13.15 21.27 -7.82
C ILE A 279 14.40 22.15 -7.90
N ASP A 280 14.59 23.07 -6.96
CA ASP A 280 15.76 23.95 -6.89
C ASP A 280 17.06 23.19 -6.65
N SER A 281 16.98 22.00 -6.04
CA SER A 281 18.13 21.11 -5.83
C SER A 281 18.45 20.20 -7.04
N MET A 282 17.60 20.15 -8.06
CA MET A 282 17.79 19.26 -9.22
C MET A 282 18.79 19.72 -10.30
N PRO A 283 19.21 20.99 -10.44
CA PRO A 283 20.22 21.37 -11.42
C PRO A 283 21.49 20.51 -11.30
N GLY A 284 21.91 19.88 -12.40
CA GLY A 284 23.02 18.90 -12.42
C GLY A 284 22.63 17.44 -12.11
N TYR A 285 21.44 17.21 -11.54
CA TYR A 285 20.98 15.89 -11.07
C TYR A 285 19.74 15.37 -11.80
N TRP A 286 19.20 16.09 -12.79
CA TRP A 286 17.95 15.73 -13.48
C TRP A 286 17.91 14.31 -14.06
N LEU A 287 18.99 13.83 -14.68
CA LEU A 287 19.00 12.51 -15.31
C LEU A 287 19.13 11.38 -14.29
N ALA A 288 20.11 11.49 -13.39
CA ALA A 288 20.56 10.44 -12.48
C ALA A 288 19.92 10.50 -11.07
N GLY A 289 19.44 11.66 -10.67
CA GLY A 289 19.12 11.97 -9.28
C GLY A 289 20.39 12.23 -8.46
N HIS A 290 20.17 12.54 -7.19
CA HIS A 290 21.20 12.74 -6.16
C HIS A 290 21.83 11.44 -5.67
N GLY A 291 21.23 10.29 -5.99
CA GLY A 291 21.70 8.99 -5.53
C GLY A 291 20.62 8.22 -4.76
N ALA A 292 20.63 6.90 -4.94
CA ALA A 292 19.70 6.00 -4.30
C ALA A 292 19.79 6.10 -2.77
N GLY A 293 18.67 6.42 -2.10
CA GLY A 293 18.61 6.51 -0.64
C GLY A 293 19.28 7.74 -0.03
N VAL A 294 19.74 8.69 -0.84
CA VAL A 294 20.17 10.00 -0.35
C VAL A 294 18.94 10.71 0.25
N GLU A 295 19.09 11.19 1.48
CA GLU A 295 18.07 11.97 2.18
C GLU A 295 18.21 13.45 1.81
N MET A 296 17.10 14.19 1.84
CA MET A 296 17.17 15.64 1.70
C MET A 296 17.87 16.25 2.92
N SER A 297 18.65 17.31 2.70
CA SER A 297 19.25 18.08 3.79
C SER A 297 18.16 18.52 4.78
N GLN A 298 18.40 18.30 6.08
CA GLN A 298 17.44 18.68 7.12
C GLN A 298 17.14 20.18 7.04
N MET A 299 15.87 20.54 7.00
CA MET A 299 15.47 21.94 6.94
C MET A 299 14.46 22.30 8.01
N SER A 300 14.69 23.43 8.67
CA SER A 300 13.74 24.06 9.58
C SER A 300 12.76 24.94 8.80
N ILE A 301 11.55 24.46 8.64
CA ILE A 301 10.37 25.23 8.17
C ILE A 301 9.65 25.74 9.44
N PRO A 302 8.91 26.86 9.41
CA PRO A 302 8.18 27.34 10.59
C PRO A 302 7.40 26.22 11.31
N GLY A 303 7.86 25.87 12.52
CA GLY A 303 7.25 24.84 13.37
C GLY A 303 7.61 23.38 13.07
N GLN A 304 8.47 23.07 12.10
CA GLN A 304 8.85 21.68 11.78
C GLN A 304 10.23 21.56 11.09
N THR A 305 11.00 20.55 11.47
CA THR A 305 12.14 20.10 10.68
C THR A 305 11.70 19.02 9.68
N VAL A 306 11.97 19.22 8.40
CA VAL A 306 11.58 18.30 7.31
C VAL A 306 12.82 17.67 6.68
N VAL A 307 12.73 16.37 6.44
CA VAL A 307 13.81 15.53 5.87
C VAL A 307 13.34 14.67 4.69
N ASN A 308 12.06 14.77 4.31
CA ASN A 308 11.48 13.99 3.22
C ASN A 308 10.67 14.89 2.27
N THR A 309 10.45 14.41 1.05
CA THR A 309 9.78 15.16 -0.02
C THR A 309 8.26 15.27 0.17
N HIS A 310 7.69 14.51 1.11
CA HIS A 310 6.23 14.33 1.26
C HIS A 310 5.49 13.98 -0.06
N SER A 311 6.21 13.43 -1.04
CA SER A 311 5.69 13.00 -2.34
C SER A 311 6.59 11.93 -2.92
N LEU A 312 6.03 10.76 -3.19
CA LEU A 312 6.78 9.59 -3.65
C LEU A 312 7.33 9.81 -5.05
N TYR A 313 6.60 10.54 -5.90
CA TYR A 313 7.08 10.89 -7.23
C TYR A 313 8.31 11.82 -7.15
N LEU A 314 8.28 12.80 -6.25
CA LEU A 314 9.42 13.68 -6.05
C LEU A 314 10.58 12.98 -5.34
N GLU A 315 10.33 12.02 -4.45
CA GLU A 315 11.40 11.20 -3.87
C GLU A 315 12.08 10.37 -4.95
N VAL A 316 11.30 9.74 -5.84
CA VAL A 316 11.86 8.96 -6.96
C VAL A 316 12.63 9.86 -7.92
N LEU A 317 12.11 11.05 -8.24
CA LEU A 317 12.82 12.04 -9.06
C LEU A 317 14.12 12.50 -8.40
N PHE A 318 14.07 12.83 -7.10
CA PHE A 318 15.22 13.31 -6.34
C PHE A 318 16.31 12.25 -6.26
N GLN A 319 15.97 11.00 -5.92
CA GLN A 319 16.97 9.93 -5.72
C GLN A 319 17.45 9.28 -7.02
N TYR A 320 16.57 9.13 -8.01
CA TYR A 320 16.84 8.32 -9.21
C TYR A 320 16.70 9.09 -10.53
N GLY A 321 16.41 10.39 -10.47
CA GLY A 321 16.25 11.24 -11.64
C GLY A 321 15.05 10.89 -12.50
N VAL A 322 14.96 11.54 -13.65
CA VAL A 322 13.90 11.32 -14.64
C VAL A 322 13.93 9.89 -15.15
N VAL A 323 15.10 9.25 -15.26
CA VAL A 323 15.22 7.85 -15.71
C VAL A 323 14.50 6.91 -14.73
N GLY A 324 14.77 7.04 -13.44
CA GLY A 324 14.12 6.23 -12.42
C GLY A 324 12.61 6.48 -12.36
N LEU A 325 12.19 7.75 -12.44
CA LEU A 325 10.78 8.12 -12.46
C LEU A 325 10.04 7.52 -13.67
N LEU A 326 10.62 7.59 -14.88
CA LEU A 326 10.01 7.03 -16.08
C LEU A 326 9.87 5.51 -16.00
N LEU A 327 10.91 4.80 -15.58
CA LEU A 327 10.86 3.34 -15.38
C LEU A 327 9.78 2.96 -14.35
N PHE A 328 9.66 3.73 -13.27
CA PHE A 328 8.63 3.53 -12.27
C PHE A 328 7.21 3.75 -12.83
N LEU A 329 6.96 4.87 -13.53
CA LEU A 329 5.66 5.16 -14.15
C LEU A 329 5.26 4.12 -15.19
N VAL A 330 6.22 3.66 -16.01
CA VAL A 330 6.01 2.57 -16.98
C VAL A 330 5.62 1.28 -16.25
N ALA A 331 6.29 0.95 -15.13
CA ALA A 331 5.93 -0.22 -14.32
C ALA A 331 4.50 -0.11 -13.76
N LEU A 332 4.07 1.07 -13.27
CA LEU A 332 2.71 1.29 -12.80
C LEU A 332 1.67 1.10 -13.91
N LEU A 333 1.92 1.66 -15.10
CA LEU A 333 1.03 1.56 -16.24
C LEU A 333 0.92 0.11 -16.73
N MET A 334 2.04 -0.59 -16.84
CA MET A 334 2.08 -1.99 -17.25
C MET A 334 1.42 -2.89 -16.21
N ALA A 335 1.63 -2.64 -14.93
CA ALA A 335 0.97 -3.38 -13.85
C ALA A 335 -0.55 -3.21 -13.90
N THR A 336 -1.02 -1.96 -14.04
CA THR A 336 -2.43 -1.63 -14.21
C THR A 336 -3.01 -2.36 -15.41
N ARG A 337 -2.33 -2.30 -16.57
CA ARG A 337 -2.77 -2.99 -17.80
C ARG A 337 -2.84 -4.50 -17.61
N ALA A 338 -1.82 -5.12 -17.03
CA ALA A 338 -1.77 -6.57 -16.83
C ALA A 338 -2.95 -7.04 -15.96
N MET A 339 -3.17 -6.39 -14.81
CA MET A 339 -4.30 -6.72 -13.93
C MET A 339 -5.66 -6.41 -14.56
N TRP A 340 -5.76 -5.30 -15.30
CA TRP A 340 -6.97 -4.93 -16.05
C TRP A 340 -7.32 -5.94 -17.13
N THR A 341 -6.33 -6.59 -17.76
CA THR A 341 -6.57 -7.64 -18.74
C THR A 341 -6.88 -9.00 -18.09
N ASP A 342 -6.20 -9.35 -17.01
CA ASP A 342 -6.40 -10.63 -16.30
C ASP A 342 -7.79 -10.72 -15.65
N ARG A 343 -8.31 -9.59 -15.13
CA ARG A 343 -9.68 -9.47 -14.55
C ARG A 343 -10.03 -10.48 -13.45
N SER A 344 -9.05 -11.22 -12.92
CA SER A 344 -9.27 -12.10 -11.78
C SER A 344 -9.76 -11.32 -10.57
N ASN A 345 -10.31 -12.04 -9.60
CA ASN A 345 -10.75 -11.50 -8.32
C ASN A 345 -9.67 -10.66 -7.63
N LEU A 346 -8.45 -11.20 -7.52
CA LEU A 346 -7.32 -10.49 -6.94
C LEU A 346 -6.82 -9.33 -7.82
N SER A 347 -6.86 -9.47 -9.14
CA SER A 347 -6.43 -8.41 -10.07
C SER A 347 -7.36 -7.20 -10.06
N VAL A 348 -8.68 -7.41 -9.90
CA VAL A 348 -9.64 -6.32 -9.72
C VAL A 348 -9.35 -5.53 -8.44
N LEU A 349 -9.05 -6.22 -7.34
CA LEU A 349 -8.62 -5.57 -6.10
C LEU A 349 -7.27 -4.85 -6.28
N GLY A 350 -6.31 -5.47 -6.97
CA GLY A 350 -5.00 -4.87 -7.25
C GLY A 350 -5.09 -3.55 -8.03
N VAL A 351 -5.92 -3.48 -9.07
CA VAL A 351 -6.18 -2.21 -9.79
C VAL A 351 -6.78 -1.16 -8.86
N SER A 352 -7.75 -1.53 -8.03
CA SER A 352 -8.37 -0.61 -7.06
C SER A 352 -7.37 -0.06 -6.05
N LEU A 353 -6.55 -0.92 -5.46
CA LEU A 353 -5.48 -0.53 -4.54
C LEU A 353 -4.51 0.44 -5.21
N LEU A 354 -4.06 0.11 -6.43
CA LEU A 354 -3.12 0.95 -7.15
C LEU A 354 -3.74 2.31 -7.51
N SER A 355 -4.99 2.35 -7.98
CA SER A 355 -5.70 3.61 -8.27
C SER A 355 -5.90 4.47 -7.01
N GLY A 356 -6.22 3.85 -5.87
CA GLY A 356 -6.32 4.56 -4.58
C GLY A 356 -4.98 5.17 -4.16
N SER A 357 -3.86 4.56 -4.54
CA SER A 357 -2.52 5.06 -4.21
C SER A 357 -2.09 6.28 -5.03
N ILE A 358 -2.55 6.45 -6.28
CA ILE A 358 -2.07 7.51 -7.21
C ILE A 358 -2.14 8.90 -6.58
N GLY A 359 -3.29 9.24 -5.99
CA GLY A 359 -3.49 10.53 -5.33
C GLY A 359 -2.66 10.66 -4.05
N VAL A 360 -2.48 9.58 -3.29
CA VAL A 360 -1.74 9.61 -2.02
C VAL A 360 -0.24 9.66 -2.21
N MET A 361 0.27 9.06 -3.29
CA MET A 361 1.67 9.14 -3.68
C MET A 361 2.12 10.58 -3.89
N PHE A 362 1.22 11.46 -4.32
CA PHE A 362 1.57 12.86 -4.56
C PHE A 362 1.72 13.67 -3.27
N PHE A 363 1.03 13.30 -2.18
CA PHE A 363 0.91 14.15 -0.98
C PHE A 363 1.48 13.56 0.32
N GLU A 364 1.71 12.24 0.43
CA GLU A 364 2.06 11.66 1.74
C GLU A 364 3.11 10.54 1.72
N LEU A 365 3.15 9.71 0.68
CA LEU A 365 4.05 8.55 0.68
C LEU A 365 5.50 8.99 0.47
N HIS A 366 6.39 8.44 1.30
CA HIS A 366 7.84 8.57 1.19
C HIS A 366 8.52 7.28 1.73
N SER A 367 9.84 7.16 1.58
CA SER A 367 10.64 5.96 1.85
C SER A 367 10.41 4.86 0.82
N PHE A 368 10.71 5.16 -0.45
CA PHE A 368 10.38 4.33 -1.61
C PHE A 368 10.97 2.90 -1.54
N ILE A 369 12.29 2.79 -1.30
CA ILE A 369 12.98 1.52 -1.07
C ILE A 369 13.46 1.48 0.38
N HIS A 370 12.55 1.05 1.27
CA HIS A 370 12.79 1.00 2.70
C HIS A 370 12.33 -0.32 3.33
N SER A 371 12.56 -0.48 4.63
CA SER A 371 11.91 -1.53 5.44
C SER A 371 10.38 -1.49 5.27
N PRO A 372 9.67 -2.62 5.49
CA PRO A 372 8.24 -2.74 5.26
C PRO A 372 7.43 -1.54 5.78
N ASN A 373 6.67 -0.92 4.88
CA ASN A 373 5.90 0.29 5.14
C ASN A 373 4.63 0.32 4.27
N LEU A 374 3.90 1.45 4.27
CA LEU A 374 2.68 1.62 3.47
C LEU A 374 2.91 1.42 1.97
N ILE A 375 4.07 1.77 1.43
CA ILE A 375 4.37 1.66 -0.01
C ILE A 375 4.40 0.19 -0.43
N TRP A 376 4.82 -0.71 0.46
CA TRP A 376 4.75 -2.15 0.22
C TRP A 376 3.32 -2.62 -0.05
N LEU A 377 2.35 -2.09 0.71
CA LEU A 377 0.94 -2.46 0.58
C LEU A 377 0.26 -1.80 -0.62
N TRP A 378 0.53 -0.51 -0.83
CA TRP A 378 -0.20 0.30 -1.79
C TRP A 378 0.39 0.29 -3.20
N ILE A 379 1.70 0.06 -3.34
CA ILE A 379 2.42 0.09 -4.63
C ILE A 379 2.98 -1.28 -4.98
N TRP A 380 3.87 -1.79 -4.13
CA TRP A 380 4.64 -2.99 -4.48
C TRP A 380 3.78 -4.26 -4.48
N PHE A 381 2.78 -4.35 -3.60
CA PHE A 381 1.85 -5.47 -3.57
C PHE A 381 0.98 -5.55 -4.83
N PRO A 382 0.30 -4.48 -5.31
CA PRO A 382 -0.34 -4.49 -6.63
C PRO A 382 0.60 -4.77 -7.79
N LEU A 383 1.82 -4.23 -7.79
CA LEU A 383 2.84 -4.54 -8.81
C LEU A 383 3.19 -6.04 -8.82
N ALA A 384 3.28 -6.65 -7.64
CA ALA A 384 3.55 -8.06 -7.50
C ALA A 384 2.39 -8.95 -7.94
N ILE A 385 1.14 -8.53 -7.68
CA ILE A 385 -0.06 -9.16 -8.26
C ILE A 385 0.05 -9.12 -9.79
N ALA A 386 0.36 -7.96 -10.37
CA ALA A 386 0.47 -7.82 -11.80
C ALA A 386 1.58 -8.68 -12.42
N LEU A 387 2.73 -8.82 -11.73
CA LEU A 387 3.83 -9.67 -12.18
C LEU A 387 3.45 -11.16 -12.23
N GLY A 388 2.57 -11.60 -11.31
CA GLY A 388 2.00 -12.94 -11.29
C GLY A 388 0.75 -13.12 -12.14
N SER A 389 0.20 -12.05 -12.73
CA SER A 389 -0.96 -12.13 -13.62
C SER A 389 -0.56 -12.83 -14.91
N GLN A 390 -1.17 -13.97 -15.19
CA GLN A 390 -1.04 -14.61 -16.48
C GLN A 390 -2.04 -13.97 -17.43
N ILE A 391 -1.56 -13.27 -18.45
CA ILE A 391 -2.41 -12.91 -19.59
C ILE A 391 -2.90 -14.25 -20.15
N LYS A 392 -4.18 -14.56 -19.93
CA LYS A 392 -4.86 -15.61 -20.70
C LYS A 392 -4.68 -15.20 -22.15
N ARG A 393 -3.74 -15.82 -22.85
CA ARG A 393 -3.73 -15.79 -24.30
C ARG A 393 -5.02 -16.50 -24.66
N ASN A 394 -6.05 -15.74 -25.00
CA ASN A 394 -7.23 -16.29 -25.63
C ASN A 394 -6.70 -17.22 -26.73
N ALA A 395 -7.11 -18.49 -26.66
CA ALA A 395 -6.93 -19.41 -27.76
C ALA A 395 -7.48 -18.67 -29.00
N GLN A 396 -6.58 -18.33 -29.91
CA GLN A 396 -6.94 -18.01 -31.28
C GLN A 396 -7.16 -19.34 -31.99
#